data_AF-A0A1A7KDM5-F1
#
_entry.id   AF-A0A1A7KDM5-F1
#
_cell.length_a   1.000
_cell.length_b   1.000
_cell.length_c   1.000
_cell.angle_alpha   90.00
_cell.angle_beta   90.00
_cell.angle_gamma   90.00
#
_symmetry.space_group_name_H-M   'P 1'
#
loop_
_entity.id
_entity.type
_entity.pdbx_description
1 polymer ?
#
loop_
_entity_poly.entity_id
_entity_poly.type
_entity_poly.pdbx_seq_one_letter_code
_entity_poly.pdbx_strand_id
1 'polypeptide(L)'
;MSRTRIVKGKIYEIVEKHLSYYSEAEIIESATINYIENSDATIVHAGNPSPPPAAEINILADAIVHFRPPKKWKGSDYGLDWMRIKDTGLFGDKKKYSDVVGTYDKYPSSNPSAVFTKSLALYNNLKKEYNNPVYKVPWILDDKKPIDYFASWLCVEKNKEIKLSLKIHIKDKKNLPKELLIAYDKTVCEISSSQGKGAENEKLDPAKNTHYAKILIKNKEEYKLEDEITLKVLSDITTTQTLKVLCDEKEAGFLKLYSNKIKKLNVVCVKVKTNNGIGDIKGKTELENYLKQSLIKINSMEEILDITKNDDGTPNTDLSLSTISNGTGFNVSGNINGKSLYDYLDEKLKQIFSNLGADGKPDGTGKYDKYLRLYFFTETAYLVSGSITLGVGGIGTPIGGGRGAMFSGITDADVAHEAMHAIALGHAFGTNSNINTVTPYLFEYKKTENVMDYAHLDGNDKYSTWKWQWDKLRNFNLLTE
;
A
#
# COMPACT_ATOMS: atom_id res chain seq x y z
N MET A 1 -0.68 -16.29 -18.41
CA MET A 1 -1.26 -16.37 -19.77
C MET A 1 -1.29 -17.84 -20.17
N SER A 2 -2.46 -18.43 -20.42
CA SER A 2 -2.52 -19.74 -21.07
C SER A 2 -2.25 -19.57 -22.57
N ARG A 3 -1.42 -20.42 -23.15
CA ARG A 3 -1.18 -20.45 -24.59
C ARG A 3 -1.49 -21.86 -25.08
N THR A 4 -2.54 -21.99 -25.88
CA THR A 4 -2.85 -23.25 -26.57
C THR A 4 -2.23 -23.20 -27.96
N ARG A 5 -1.36 -24.15 -28.29
CA ARG A 5 -0.78 -24.32 -29.63
C ARG A 5 -1.34 -25.61 -30.23
N ILE A 6 -2.14 -25.48 -31.30
CA ILE A 6 -2.68 -26.62 -32.05
C ILE A 6 -1.85 -26.80 -33.31
N VAL A 7 -1.13 -27.91 -33.42
CA VAL A 7 -0.30 -28.25 -34.60
C VAL A 7 -0.92 -29.47 -35.29
N LYS A 8 -1.26 -29.34 -36.58
CA LYS A 8 -1.83 -30.44 -37.39
C LYS A 8 -0.75 -31.43 -37.92
N GLY A 9 0.45 -31.40 -37.35
CA GLY A 9 1.63 -32.12 -37.83
C GLY A 9 2.62 -32.40 -36.70
N LYS A 10 3.87 -32.73 -37.05
CA LYS A 10 4.92 -33.02 -36.06
C LYS A 10 5.39 -31.73 -35.36
N ILE A 11 5.69 -31.82 -34.07
CA ILE A 11 6.32 -30.76 -33.30
C ILE A 11 7.80 -31.11 -33.13
N TYR A 12 8.69 -30.16 -33.42
CA TYR A 12 10.13 -30.27 -33.17
C TYR A 12 10.58 -28.99 -32.45
N GLU A 13 11.11 -29.15 -31.23
CA GLU A 13 11.71 -28.05 -30.45
C GLU A 13 13.17 -28.42 -30.16
N ILE A 14 14.09 -27.57 -30.62
CA ILE A 14 15.53 -27.75 -30.47
C ILE A 14 16.07 -26.48 -29.82
N VAL A 15 16.78 -26.62 -28.70
CA VAL A 15 17.48 -25.53 -28.04
C VAL A 15 18.96 -25.86 -27.90
N GLU A 16 19.83 -24.87 -28.10
CA GLU A 16 21.29 -25.06 -28.06
C GLU A 16 21.85 -25.32 -26.64
N LYS A 17 21.04 -25.15 -25.60
CA LYS A 17 21.46 -25.29 -24.19
C LYS A 17 20.37 -25.96 -23.34
N HIS A 18 19.93 -25.31 -22.27
CA HIS A 18 18.90 -25.81 -21.37
C HIS A 18 17.51 -25.36 -21.82
N LEU A 19 16.56 -26.29 -21.85
CA LEU A 19 15.13 -26.01 -21.92
C LEU A 19 14.58 -26.01 -20.49
N SER A 20 13.90 -24.94 -20.09
CA SER A 20 13.26 -24.88 -18.79
C SER A 20 11.88 -24.26 -18.92
N TYR A 21 10.87 -25.01 -18.49
CA TYR A 21 9.50 -24.55 -18.45
C TYR A 21 9.18 -24.01 -17.07
N TYR A 22 8.54 -22.83 -17.02
CA TYR A 22 8.08 -22.21 -15.79
C TYR A 22 6.58 -21.95 -15.90
N SER A 23 5.77 -22.57 -15.03
CA SER A 23 4.31 -22.42 -15.05
C SER A 23 3.74 -22.47 -13.63
N GLU A 24 2.77 -21.60 -13.34
CA GLU A 24 2.00 -21.61 -12.10
C GLU A 24 0.89 -22.69 -12.10
N ALA A 25 0.70 -23.38 -13.23
CA ALA A 25 -0.28 -24.45 -13.44
C ALA A 25 0.32 -25.60 -14.28
N GLU A 26 -0.41 -26.70 -14.43
CA GLU A 26 0.02 -27.84 -15.26
C GLU A 26 0.36 -27.41 -16.70
N ILE A 27 1.46 -27.95 -17.22
CA ILE A 27 1.82 -27.84 -18.63
C ILE A 27 1.39 -29.15 -19.29
N ILE A 28 0.43 -29.05 -20.22
CA ILE A 28 -0.08 -30.19 -20.97
C ILE A 28 0.38 -30.05 -22.42
N GLU A 29 1.27 -30.96 -22.83
CA GLU A 29 1.70 -31.10 -24.22
C GLU A 29 1.15 -32.41 -24.78
N SER A 30 0.46 -32.34 -25.92
CA SER A 30 -0.21 -33.49 -26.54
C SER A 30 0.09 -33.56 -28.03
N ALA A 31 0.60 -34.70 -28.50
CA ALA A 31 0.85 -34.96 -29.92
C ALA A 31 0.08 -36.22 -30.38
N THR A 32 -0.47 -36.19 -31.59
CA THR A 32 -1.28 -37.29 -32.15
C THR A 32 -0.46 -38.42 -32.76
N ILE A 33 0.82 -38.21 -33.03
CA ILE A 33 1.68 -39.21 -33.69
C ILE A 33 2.97 -39.41 -32.88
N ASN A 34 3.88 -38.45 -32.88
CA ASN A 34 5.15 -38.52 -32.15
C ASN A 34 5.37 -37.23 -31.36
N TYR A 35 5.86 -37.38 -30.13
CA TYR A 35 6.39 -36.33 -29.28
C TYR A 35 7.86 -36.63 -29.01
N ILE A 36 8.76 -35.70 -29.34
CA ILE A 36 10.21 -35.85 -29.14
C ILE A 36 10.74 -34.51 -28.63
N GLU A 37 11.33 -34.53 -27.43
CA GLU A 37 12.15 -33.45 -26.90
C GLU A 37 13.61 -33.90 -26.90
N ASN A 38 14.53 -33.00 -27.26
CA ASN A 38 15.96 -33.28 -27.24
C ASN A 38 16.70 -32.09 -26.62
N SER A 39 17.52 -32.36 -25.60
CA SER A 39 18.44 -31.40 -24.98
C SER A 39 19.79 -32.09 -24.79
N ASP A 40 20.87 -31.39 -25.11
CA ASP A 40 22.24 -31.92 -25.02
C ASP A 40 22.71 -32.21 -23.58
N ALA A 41 21.93 -31.84 -22.56
CA ALA A 41 22.30 -32.03 -21.15
C ALA A 41 21.21 -32.66 -20.28
N THR A 42 20.09 -31.96 -20.03
CA THR A 42 19.08 -32.42 -19.07
C THR A 42 17.71 -31.81 -19.39
N ILE A 43 16.69 -32.65 -19.44
CA ILE A 43 15.29 -32.24 -19.44
C ILE A 43 14.76 -32.49 -18.03
N VAL A 44 14.36 -31.43 -17.31
CA VAL A 44 13.90 -31.52 -15.92
C VAL A 44 12.39 -31.35 -15.87
N HIS A 45 11.67 -32.45 -15.66
CA HIS A 45 10.19 -32.48 -15.53
C HIS A 45 9.72 -32.43 -14.06
N ALA A 46 10.63 -32.27 -13.09
CA ALA A 46 10.31 -32.37 -11.67
C ALA A 46 10.82 -31.16 -10.87
N GLY A 47 9.99 -30.69 -9.95
CA GLY A 47 10.27 -29.57 -9.04
C GLY A 47 9.26 -28.44 -9.20
N ASN A 48 9.04 -27.67 -8.13
CA ASN A 48 8.32 -26.41 -8.23
C ASN A 48 9.15 -25.47 -9.13
N PRO A 49 8.64 -25.04 -10.30
CA PRO A 49 9.37 -24.12 -11.15
C PRO A 49 9.64 -22.84 -10.36
N SER A 50 10.91 -22.45 -10.29
CA SER A 50 11.25 -21.11 -9.77
C SER A 50 10.59 -20.06 -10.67
N PRO A 51 10.16 -18.90 -10.16
CA PRO A 51 9.69 -17.82 -11.03
C PRO A 51 10.74 -17.52 -12.11
N PRO A 52 10.35 -17.29 -13.38
CA PRO A 52 11.32 -16.92 -14.41
C PRO A 52 12.10 -15.68 -13.93
N PRO A 53 13.42 -15.61 -14.17
CA PRO A 53 14.18 -14.42 -13.83
C PRO A 53 13.52 -13.21 -14.51
N ALA A 54 13.29 -12.15 -13.75
CA ALA A 54 12.73 -10.91 -14.30
C ALA A 54 13.65 -10.43 -15.43
N ALA A 55 13.07 -10.13 -16.60
CA ALA A 55 13.84 -9.60 -17.72
C ALA A 55 14.55 -8.31 -17.27
N GLU A 56 15.88 -8.32 -17.33
CA GLU A 56 16.68 -7.11 -17.12
C GLU A 56 16.72 -6.30 -18.42
N ILE A 57 16.26 -5.06 -18.34
CA ILE A 57 16.13 -4.16 -19.49
C ILE A 57 17.01 -2.94 -19.25
N ASN A 58 17.98 -2.70 -20.14
CA ASN A 58 18.80 -1.49 -20.11
C ASN A 58 18.05 -0.31 -20.72
N ILE A 59 17.95 0.78 -19.96
CA ILE A 59 17.50 2.08 -20.44
C ILE A 59 18.69 2.76 -21.12
N LEU A 60 18.66 2.80 -22.46
CA LEU A 60 19.74 3.35 -23.31
C LEU A 60 19.49 4.79 -23.76
N ALA A 61 18.41 5.43 -23.29
CA ALA A 61 18.17 6.84 -23.47
C ALA A 61 19.28 7.70 -22.84
N ASP A 62 19.54 8.86 -23.43
CA ASP A 62 20.48 9.85 -22.89
C ASP A 62 19.83 10.75 -21.82
N ALA A 63 18.64 10.36 -21.35
CA ALA A 63 17.96 10.95 -20.19
C ALA A 63 17.22 9.87 -19.39
N ILE A 64 17.05 10.12 -18.09
CA ILE A 64 16.14 9.39 -17.19
C ILE A 64 15.13 10.36 -16.61
N VAL A 65 13.87 9.95 -16.56
CA VAL A 65 12.76 10.74 -16.02
C VAL A 65 11.99 9.95 -14.98
N HIS A 66 11.87 10.51 -13.80
CA HIS A 66 11.10 9.98 -12.69
C HIS A 66 9.89 10.85 -12.38
N PHE A 67 8.72 10.22 -12.22
CA PHE A 67 7.53 10.89 -11.70
C PHE A 67 7.57 10.96 -10.17
N ARG A 68 7.33 12.15 -9.62
CA ARG A 68 7.40 12.44 -8.19
C ARG A 68 6.18 13.24 -7.74
N PRO A 69 5.82 13.15 -6.46
CA PRO A 69 4.76 14.00 -5.93
C PRO A 69 5.18 15.48 -5.95
N PRO A 70 4.19 16.40 -6.02
CA PRO A 70 4.38 17.79 -5.65
C PRO A 70 5.01 17.94 -4.26
N LYS A 71 5.81 19.00 -4.05
CA LYS A 71 6.45 19.27 -2.74
C LYS A 71 5.44 19.40 -1.59
N LYS A 72 4.22 19.88 -1.88
CA LYS A 72 3.14 20.06 -0.90
C LYS A 72 2.19 18.86 -0.82
N TRP A 73 2.45 17.79 -1.56
CA TRP A 73 1.61 16.60 -1.48
C TRP A 73 1.76 15.94 -0.11
N LYS A 74 0.61 15.76 0.55
CA LYS A 74 0.50 15.16 1.88
C LYS A 74 -0.46 13.97 1.84
N GLY A 75 -0.40 13.19 0.75
CA GLY A 75 -1.24 12.02 0.56
C GLY A 75 -2.74 12.29 0.46
N SER A 76 -3.17 13.56 0.46
CA SER A 76 -4.53 13.95 0.14
C SER A 76 -4.74 13.75 -1.36
N ASP A 77 -5.95 13.36 -1.74
CA ASP A 77 -6.47 13.28 -3.11
C ASP A 77 -6.18 12.05 -3.97
N TYR A 78 -4.98 11.48 -3.93
CA TYR A 78 -4.59 10.31 -4.73
C TYR A 78 -3.43 9.56 -4.08
N GLY A 79 -3.28 8.28 -4.43
CA GLY A 79 -2.16 7.47 -4.00
C GLY A 79 -0.98 7.61 -4.95
N LEU A 80 0.21 7.83 -4.41
CA LEU A 80 1.45 7.81 -5.17
C LEU A 80 2.54 7.10 -4.37
N ASP A 81 3.18 6.11 -4.99
CA ASP A 81 4.27 5.37 -4.39
C ASP A 81 5.48 5.34 -5.34
N TRP A 82 6.68 5.47 -4.77
CA TRP A 82 7.94 5.48 -5.50
C TRP A 82 9.07 4.94 -4.62
N MET A 83 10.12 4.39 -5.21
CA MET A 83 11.31 4.02 -4.46
C MET A 83 11.96 5.28 -3.86
N ARG A 84 12.15 5.33 -2.54
CA ARG A 84 12.84 6.46 -1.90
C ARG A 84 14.33 6.35 -2.17
N ILE A 85 14.81 7.19 -3.09
CA ILE A 85 16.21 7.26 -3.54
C ILE A 85 16.88 8.58 -3.18
N LYS A 86 16.24 9.38 -2.31
CA LYS A 86 16.72 10.68 -1.84
C LYS A 86 16.73 11.77 -2.91
N ASP A 87 15.64 11.90 -3.66
CA ASP A 87 15.57 12.82 -4.81
C ASP A 87 14.42 13.84 -4.78
N THR A 88 13.46 13.68 -3.86
CA THR A 88 12.31 14.61 -3.72
C THR A 88 12.52 15.70 -2.68
N GLY A 89 13.35 15.45 -1.67
CA GLY A 89 13.49 16.31 -0.49
C GLY A 89 12.33 16.23 0.51
N LEU A 90 11.36 15.33 0.29
CA LEU A 90 10.31 15.04 1.25
C LEU A 90 10.87 14.30 2.47
N PHE A 91 10.19 14.39 3.62
CA PHE A 91 10.67 13.84 4.89
C PHE A 91 11.09 12.36 4.79
N GLY A 92 10.19 11.48 4.34
CA GLY A 92 10.49 10.05 4.21
C GLY A 92 11.38 9.69 3.01
N ASP A 93 11.81 10.69 2.23
CA ASP A 93 12.82 10.57 1.18
C ASP A 93 14.10 11.37 1.52
N LYS A 94 14.35 11.70 2.79
CA LYS A 94 15.62 12.31 3.21
C LYS A 94 16.77 11.29 3.23
N LYS A 95 16.46 10.00 3.31
CA LYS A 95 17.37 8.86 3.23
C LYS A 95 16.91 7.89 2.13
N LYS A 96 17.83 7.14 1.55
CA LYS A 96 17.50 6.07 0.60
C LYS A 96 16.90 4.89 1.36
N TYR A 97 16.00 4.13 0.74
CA TYR A 97 15.53 2.86 1.33
C TYR A 97 16.66 1.86 1.58
N SER A 98 17.75 1.88 0.81
CA SER A 98 18.95 1.07 1.09
C SER A 98 19.58 1.35 2.46
N ASP A 99 19.31 2.52 3.04
CA ASP A 99 19.84 2.95 4.33
C ASP A 99 18.86 2.76 5.50
N VAL A 100 17.57 2.63 5.22
CA VAL A 100 16.53 2.58 6.26
C VAL A 100 15.71 1.29 6.26
N VAL A 101 15.92 0.38 5.31
CA VAL A 101 15.27 -0.95 5.33
C VAL A 101 16.09 -1.91 6.19
N GLY A 102 15.44 -2.54 7.18
CA GLY A 102 16.12 -3.35 8.17
C GLY A 102 15.22 -3.73 9.34
N THR A 103 15.83 -4.20 10.42
CA THR A 103 15.12 -4.69 11.61
C THR A 103 15.83 -4.26 12.88
N TYR A 104 15.13 -4.28 14.00
CA TYR A 104 15.71 -4.10 15.33
C TYR A 104 15.91 -5.44 16.05
N ASP A 105 16.86 -5.48 16.97
CA ASP A 105 17.05 -6.60 17.92
C ASP A 105 15.90 -6.70 18.94
N LYS A 106 15.29 -5.56 19.28
CA LYS A 106 14.17 -5.40 20.21
C LYS A 106 13.14 -4.44 19.64
N TYR A 107 11.91 -4.48 20.13
CA TYR A 107 10.87 -3.58 19.61
C TYR A 107 11.17 -2.11 19.96
N PRO A 108 11.36 -1.22 18.98
CA PRO A 108 11.98 0.09 19.21
C PRO A 108 11.08 1.10 19.92
N SER A 109 9.76 0.95 19.85
CA SER A 109 8.84 1.85 20.56
C SER A 109 8.72 1.55 22.05
N SER A 110 9.06 0.33 22.49
CA SER A 110 9.05 -0.07 23.90
C SER A 110 10.44 -0.15 24.52
N ASN A 111 11.50 -0.10 23.71
CA ASN A 111 12.88 -0.16 24.19
C ASN A 111 13.76 0.90 23.53
N PRO A 112 14.11 1.98 24.24
CA PRO A 112 15.00 3.04 23.73
C PRO A 112 16.41 2.56 23.36
N SER A 113 16.86 1.41 23.87
CA SER A 113 18.16 0.80 23.56
C SER A 113 18.11 -0.16 22.38
N ALA A 114 16.99 -0.26 21.66
CA ALA A 114 16.88 -1.09 20.47
C ALA A 114 17.87 -0.62 19.38
N VAL A 115 18.61 -1.56 18.80
CA VAL A 115 19.63 -1.30 17.79
C VAL A 115 19.11 -1.68 16.41
N PHE A 116 19.11 -0.71 15.49
CA PHE A 116 18.71 -0.93 14.11
C PHE A 116 19.84 -1.58 13.31
N THR A 117 19.52 -2.63 12.56
CA THR A 117 20.42 -3.29 11.62
C THR A 117 19.84 -3.26 10.21
N LYS A 118 20.55 -2.61 9.28
CA LYS A 118 20.20 -2.59 7.86
C LYS A 118 20.21 -4.00 7.26
N SER A 119 19.27 -4.31 6.39
CA SER A 119 19.17 -5.63 5.75
C SER A 119 19.14 -5.52 4.23
N LEU A 120 20.24 -5.96 3.59
CA LEU A 120 20.33 -6.04 2.13
C LEU A 120 19.29 -7.01 1.55
N ALA A 121 18.99 -8.11 2.26
CA ALA A 121 17.98 -9.07 1.84
C ALA A 121 16.57 -8.47 1.81
N LEU A 122 16.18 -7.75 2.87
CA LEU A 122 14.89 -7.04 2.91
C LEU A 122 14.81 -5.95 1.85
N TYR A 123 15.89 -5.18 1.67
CA TYR A 123 15.95 -4.16 0.62
C TYR A 123 15.79 -4.79 -0.77
N ASN A 124 16.51 -5.88 -1.06
CA ASN A 124 16.38 -6.59 -2.34
C ASN A 124 14.98 -7.17 -2.57
N ASN A 125 14.28 -7.60 -1.52
CA ASN A 125 12.88 -8.01 -1.63
C ASN A 125 11.97 -6.81 -1.90
N LEU A 126 12.13 -5.70 -1.17
CA LEU A 126 11.37 -4.47 -1.41
C LEU A 126 11.55 -3.96 -2.85
N LYS A 127 12.75 -4.05 -3.42
CA LYS A 127 13.00 -3.67 -4.82
C LYS A 127 12.05 -4.36 -5.79
N LYS A 128 11.64 -5.61 -5.52
CA LYS A 128 10.74 -6.38 -6.39
C LYS A 128 9.34 -5.75 -6.51
N GLU A 129 8.89 -4.99 -5.51
CA GLU A 129 7.62 -4.23 -5.57
C GLU A 129 7.62 -3.13 -6.64
N TYR A 130 8.82 -2.64 -6.99
CA TYR A 130 9.02 -1.55 -7.94
C TYR A 130 9.65 -2.03 -9.26
N ASN A 131 10.44 -3.09 -9.22
CA ASN A 131 11.19 -3.67 -10.35
C ASN A 131 10.49 -4.88 -10.97
N ASN A 132 9.37 -4.62 -11.66
CA ASN A 132 8.80 -5.58 -12.59
C ASN A 132 8.35 -4.87 -13.87
N PRO A 133 9.12 -4.95 -14.99
CA PRO A 133 10.42 -5.62 -15.11
C PRO A 133 11.55 -4.86 -14.38
N VAL A 134 12.76 -5.45 -14.34
CA VAL A 134 13.95 -4.82 -13.75
C VAL A 134 14.57 -3.90 -14.80
N TYR A 135 14.61 -2.60 -14.53
CA TYR A 135 15.26 -1.63 -15.40
C TYR A 135 16.64 -1.23 -14.86
N LYS A 136 17.63 -1.13 -15.74
CA LYS A 136 19.00 -0.69 -15.41
C LYS A 136 19.33 0.58 -16.18
N VAL A 137 20.11 1.47 -15.59
CA VAL A 137 20.66 2.66 -16.27
C VAL A 137 22.18 2.51 -16.40
N PRO A 138 22.71 2.06 -17.55
CA PRO A 138 24.12 1.69 -17.67
C PRO A 138 25.11 2.84 -17.46
N TRP A 139 24.68 4.07 -17.70
CA TRP A 139 25.54 5.26 -17.64
C TRP A 139 25.46 6.02 -16.30
N ILE A 140 24.58 5.60 -15.38
CA ILE A 140 24.58 6.08 -14.00
C ILE A 140 25.11 4.95 -13.13
N LEU A 141 26.27 5.17 -12.50
CA LEU A 141 26.97 4.15 -11.73
C LEU A 141 26.94 4.46 -10.23
N ASP A 142 26.61 3.45 -9.42
CA ASP A 142 26.82 3.42 -7.97
C ASP A 142 27.80 2.28 -7.67
N ASP A 143 28.92 2.59 -7.01
CA ASP A 143 30.04 1.65 -6.81
C ASP A 143 30.43 0.86 -8.08
N LYS A 144 30.63 1.60 -9.19
CA LYS A 144 30.97 1.06 -10.53
C LYS A 144 29.94 0.11 -11.14
N LYS A 145 28.72 0.01 -10.59
CA LYS A 145 27.63 -0.82 -11.11
C LYS A 145 26.48 0.05 -11.61
N PRO A 146 25.82 -0.32 -12.72
CA PRO A 146 24.60 0.34 -13.16
C PRO A 146 23.54 0.38 -12.06
N ILE A 147 22.91 1.54 -11.89
CA ILE A 147 21.80 1.66 -10.94
C ILE A 147 20.51 1.01 -11.49
N ASP A 148 19.64 0.60 -10.58
CA ASP A 148 18.27 0.20 -10.89
C ASP A 148 17.39 1.45 -11.13
N TYR A 149 16.53 1.41 -12.15
CA TYR A 149 15.45 2.37 -12.33
C TYR A 149 14.14 1.80 -11.76
N PHE A 150 13.46 2.61 -10.94
CA PHE A 150 12.20 2.24 -10.29
C PHE A 150 11.05 3.09 -10.84
N ALA A 151 10.04 2.43 -11.42
CA ALA A 151 8.82 3.09 -11.84
C ALA A 151 7.98 3.51 -10.62
N SER A 152 7.37 4.68 -10.70
CA SER A 152 6.39 5.12 -9.69
C SER A 152 5.02 4.49 -9.97
N TRP A 153 4.20 4.34 -8.93
CA TRP A 153 2.82 3.87 -8.99
C TRP A 153 1.87 5.01 -8.66
N LEU A 154 0.82 5.19 -9.47
CA LEU A 154 -0.24 6.18 -9.27
C LEU A 154 -1.59 5.47 -9.13
N CYS A 155 -2.33 5.81 -8.08
CA CYS A 155 -3.69 5.34 -7.83
C CYS A 155 -4.62 6.57 -7.75
N VAL A 156 -5.47 6.76 -8.76
CA VAL A 156 -6.28 7.97 -8.91
C VAL A 156 -7.67 7.62 -9.45
N GLU A 157 -8.69 8.31 -8.95
CA GLU A 157 -10.08 8.12 -9.37
C GLU A 157 -10.29 8.58 -10.82
N LYS A 158 -11.18 7.91 -11.54
CA LYS A 158 -11.60 8.32 -12.89
C LYS A 158 -12.12 9.76 -12.87
N ASN A 159 -11.80 10.52 -13.91
CA ASN A 159 -12.10 11.93 -14.11
C ASN A 159 -11.46 12.89 -13.11
N LYS A 160 -10.63 12.40 -12.19
CA LYS A 160 -9.88 13.27 -11.28
C LYS A 160 -8.61 13.77 -11.95
N GLU A 161 -8.41 15.07 -11.88
CA GLU A 161 -7.20 15.74 -12.34
C GLU A 161 -6.20 15.85 -11.18
N ILE A 162 -4.94 15.51 -11.44
CA ILE A 162 -3.86 15.55 -10.46
C ILE A 162 -2.61 16.18 -11.06
N LYS A 163 -1.73 16.68 -10.20
CA LYS A 163 -0.43 17.24 -10.58
C LYS A 163 0.72 16.36 -10.11
N LEU A 164 1.73 16.21 -10.95
CA LEU A 164 2.98 15.49 -10.67
C LEU A 164 4.17 16.38 -11.01
N SER A 165 5.25 16.18 -10.25
CA SER A 165 6.57 16.74 -10.56
C SER A 165 7.42 15.71 -11.30
N LEU A 166 8.41 16.19 -12.05
CA LEU A 166 9.38 15.35 -12.74
C LEU A 166 10.78 15.58 -12.19
N LYS A 167 11.52 14.50 -11.95
CA LYS A 167 12.96 14.52 -11.69
C LYS A 167 13.67 13.98 -12.93
N ILE A 168 14.61 14.74 -13.47
CA ILE A 168 15.24 14.47 -14.77
C ILE A 168 16.75 14.45 -14.60
N HIS A 169 17.38 13.42 -15.14
CA HIS A 169 18.83 13.26 -15.25
C HIS A 169 19.18 13.16 -16.73
N ILE A 170 20.05 14.05 -17.22
CA ILE A 170 20.57 14.06 -18.58
C ILE A 170 22.00 13.53 -18.54
N LYS A 171 22.30 12.57 -19.40
CA LYS A 171 23.61 11.91 -19.47
C LYS A 171 24.75 12.87 -19.80
N ASP A 172 24.52 13.77 -20.74
CA ASP A 172 25.48 14.80 -21.12
C ASP A 172 24.80 16.16 -21.29
N LYS A 173 25.04 17.07 -20.33
CA LYS A 173 24.48 18.43 -20.37
C LYS A 173 24.96 19.27 -21.57
N LYS A 174 26.07 18.89 -22.21
CA LYS A 174 26.56 19.59 -23.42
C LYS A 174 25.84 19.14 -24.67
N ASN A 175 25.47 17.86 -24.74
CA ASN A 175 24.75 17.24 -25.84
C ASN A 175 23.33 16.89 -25.36
N LEU A 176 22.50 17.92 -25.25
CA LEU A 176 21.13 17.75 -24.77
C LEU A 176 20.31 16.88 -25.74
N PRO A 177 19.40 16.03 -25.21
CA PRO A 177 18.42 15.36 -26.05
C PRO A 177 17.61 16.37 -26.86
N LYS A 178 17.12 15.96 -28.03
CA LYS A 178 16.30 16.83 -28.87
C LYS A 178 14.90 16.96 -28.30
N GLU A 179 14.36 15.88 -27.76
CA GLU A 179 13.02 15.86 -27.21
C GLU A 179 12.86 14.88 -26.04
N LEU A 180 11.94 15.25 -25.13
CA LEU A 180 11.39 14.39 -24.09
C LEU A 180 9.87 14.39 -24.23
N LEU A 181 9.27 13.20 -24.37
CA LEU A 181 7.85 13.02 -24.63
C LEU A 181 7.23 12.04 -23.65
N ILE A 182 6.08 12.35 -23.07
CA ILE A 182 5.25 11.35 -22.37
C ILE A 182 4.27 10.77 -23.37
N ALA A 183 4.43 9.49 -23.70
CA ALA A 183 3.51 8.73 -24.55
C ALA A 183 2.38 8.13 -23.71
N TYR A 184 1.15 8.34 -24.13
CA TYR A 184 -0.04 7.82 -23.45
C TYR A 184 -1.20 7.55 -24.41
N ASP A 185 -2.03 6.56 -24.07
CA ASP A 185 -3.28 6.28 -24.78
C ASP A 185 -4.30 7.38 -24.47
N LYS A 186 -4.78 8.06 -25.53
CA LYS A 186 -5.71 9.20 -25.41
C LYS A 186 -7.08 8.81 -24.86
N THR A 187 -7.44 7.53 -24.92
CA THR A 187 -8.67 6.99 -24.34
C THR A 187 -8.54 6.70 -22.85
N VAL A 188 -7.31 6.52 -22.35
CA VAL A 188 -7.02 6.19 -20.96
C VAL A 188 -6.81 7.44 -20.11
N CYS A 189 -6.03 8.40 -20.61
CA CYS A 189 -5.76 9.62 -19.88
C CYS A 189 -5.57 10.83 -20.79
N GLU A 190 -5.66 12.01 -20.20
CA GLU A 190 -5.24 13.27 -20.76
C GLU A 190 -4.06 13.81 -19.96
N ILE A 191 -3.02 14.24 -20.67
CA ILE A 191 -1.81 14.79 -20.07
C ILE A 191 -1.49 16.15 -20.69
N SER A 192 -1.21 17.13 -19.83
CA SER A 192 -0.64 18.40 -20.22
C SER A 192 0.62 18.72 -19.42
N SER A 193 1.46 19.53 -20.05
CA SER A 193 2.76 19.99 -19.53
C SER A 193 2.85 21.51 -19.59
N SER A 194 3.95 22.08 -19.14
CA SER A 194 4.27 23.49 -19.40
C SER A 194 4.39 23.81 -20.89
N GLN A 195 4.60 22.80 -21.75
CA GLN A 195 4.69 22.92 -23.20
C GLN A 195 3.32 22.74 -23.91
N GLY A 196 2.24 22.58 -23.14
CA GLY A 196 0.88 22.41 -23.65
C GLY A 196 0.32 21.00 -23.47
N LYS A 197 -0.90 20.82 -23.97
CA LYS A 197 -1.64 19.54 -23.98
C LYS A 197 -1.00 18.55 -24.96
N GLY A 198 -0.92 17.28 -24.59
CA GLY A 198 -0.41 16.26 -25.48
C GLY A 198 -1.31 16.05 -26.70
N ALA A 199 -0.66 15.82 -27.84
CA ALA A 199 -1.31 15.70 -29.15
C ALA A 199 -0.80 14.48 -29.91
N GLU A 200 -1.50 14.10 -30.98
CA GLU A 200 -1.10 13.02 -31.88
C GLU A 200 0.26 13.32 -32.54
N ASN A 201 1.03 12.27 -32.81
CA ASN A 201 2.24 12.36 -33.61
C ASN A 201 2.26 11.20 -34.62
N GLU A 202 1.87 11.50 -35.85
CA GLU A 202 1.72 10.50 -36.93
C GLU A 202 3.03 9.79 -37.28
N LYS A 203 4.19 10.42 -37.03
CA LYS A 203 5.50 9.82 -37.27
C LYS A 203 5.77 8.69 -36.27
N LEU A 204 5.36 8.85 -35.01
CA LEU A 204 5.62 7.90 -33.93
C LEU A 204 4.52 6.84 -33.80
N ASP A 205 3.27 7.20 -34.11
CA ASP A 205 2.13 6.28 -34.09
C ASP A 205 1.19 6.54 -35.28
N PRO A 206 1.37 5.83 -36.40
CA PRO A 206 0.49 5.94 -37.57
C PRO A 206 -0.97 5.57 -37.30
N ALA A 207 -1.26 4.78 -36.25
CA ALA A 207 -2.61 4.39 -35.87
C ALA A 207 -3.33 5.47 -35.04
N LYS A 208 -2.63 6.55 -34.64
CA LYS A 208 -3.17 7.72 -33.93
C LYS A 208 -3.89 7.40 -32.62
N ASN A 209 -3.48 6.33 -31.94
CA ASN A 209 -4.05 5.95 -30.64
C ASN A 209 -3.29 6.61 -29.47
N THR A 210 -2.06 7.05 -29.73
CA THR A 210 -1.15 7.62 -28.74
C THR A 210 -1.03 9.13 -28.88
N HIS A 211 -1.16 9.84 -27.77
CA HIS A 211 -0.79 11.25 -27.65
C HIS A 211 0.56 11.40 -26.95
N TYR A 212 1.23 12.52 -27.24
CA TYR A 212 2.56 12.83 -26.74
C TYR A 212 2.57 14.21 -26.08
N ALA A 213 2.84 14.28 -24.78
CA ALA A 213 3.05 15.53 -24.06
C ALA A 213 4.55 15.85 -23.98
N LYS A 214 4.96 17.05 -24.44
CA LYS A 214 6.37 17.47 -24.45
C LYS A 214 6.84 17.89 -23.07
N ILE A 215 8.06 17.51 -22.69
CA ILE A 215 8.69 17.93 -21.44
C ILE A 215 9.80 18.96 -21.73
N LEU A 216 9.89 19.99 -20.91
CA LEU A 216 10.96 20.98 -21.01
C LEU A 216 12.34 20.37 -20.72
N ILE A 217 13.28 20.56 -21.65
CA ILE A 217 14.69 20.19 -21.48
C ILE A 217 15.47 21.41 -20.99
N LYS A 218 16.22 21.25 -19.90
CA LYS A 218 17.09 22.30 -19.36
C LYS A 218 18.55 21.93 -19.58
N ASN A 219 19.40 22.93 -19.79
CA ASN A 219 20.85 22.77 -19.84
C ASN A 219 21.44 22.51 -18.44
N LYS A 220 21.10 21.36 -17.86
CA LYS A 220 21.53 20.87 -16.55
C LYS A 220 21.58 19.36 -16.58
N GLU A 221 22.60 18.80 -15.95
CA GLU A 221 22.76 17.34 -15.79
C GLU A 221 21.64 16.73 -14.95
N GLU A 222 21.22 17.43 -13.90
CA GLU A 222 20.12 17.00 -13.04
C GLU A 222 19.24 18.18 -12.67
N TYR A 223 17.92 18.03 -12.80
CA TYR A 223 16.98 19.08 -12.43
C TYR A 223 15.59 18.52 -12.13
N LYS A 224 14.78 19.34 -11.46
CA LYS A 224 13.38 19.06 -11.16
C LYS A 224 12.48 20.05 -11.90
N LEU A 225 11.35 19.56 -12.38
CA LEU A 225 10.23 20.37 -12.86
C LEU A 225 9.08 20.16 -11.87
N GLU A 226 8.84 21.17 -11.04
CA GLU A 226 7.78 21.15 -10.02
C GLU A 226 6.42 21.32 -10.69
N ASP A 227 5.46 20.47 -10.31
CA ASP A 227 4.08 20.51 -10.81
C ASP A 227 3.95 20.57 -12.34
N GLU A 228 4.92 19.98 -13.04
CA GLU A 228 5.07 20.04 -14.49
C GLU A 228 3.92 19.34 -15.23
N ILE A 229 3.42 18.25 -14.67
CA ILE A 229 2.46 17.38 -15.34
C ILE A 229 1.10 17.48 -14.68
N THR A 230 0.10 17.82 -15.47
CA THR A 230 -1.31 17.64 -15.13
C THR A 230 -1.81 16.38 -15.83
N LEU A 231 -2.33 15.43 -15.04
CA LEU A 231 -2.83 14.14 -15.53
C LEU A 231 -4.28 13.95 -15.09
N LYS A 232 -5.13 13.57 -16.04
CA LYS A 232 -6.52 13.18 -15.78
C LYS A 232 -6.79 11.81 -16.36
N VAL A 233 -7.24 10.86 -15.55
CA VAL A 233 -7.65 9.53 -16.03
C VAL A 233 -9.07 9.61 -16.57
N LEU A 234 -9.31 9.09 -17.77
CA LEU A 234 -10.57 9.19 -18.49
C LEU A 234 -11.37 7.88 -18.48
N SER A 235 -10.70 6.73 -18.39
CA SER A 235 -11.34 5.41 -18.45
C SER A 235 -11.15 4.61 -17.15
N ASP A 236 -11.87 3.48 -17.06
CA ASP A 236 -11.70 2.53 -15.97
C ASP A 236 -10.46 1.67 -16.21
N ILE A 237 -9.59 1.60 -15.20
CA ILE A 237 -8.34 0.86 -15.19
C ILE A 237 -8.58 -0.42 -14.41
N THR A 238 -8.80 -1.52 -15.14
CA THR A 238 -8.96 -2.86 -14.57
C THR A 238 -7.64 -3.63 -14.53
N THR A 239 -6.72 -3.31 -15.44
CA THR A 239 -5.36 -3.85 -15.53
C THR A 239 -4.36 -2.70 -15.52
N THR A 240 -3.20 -2.90 -14.90
CA THR A 240 -2.18 -1.85 -14.78
C THR A 240 -1.78 -1.34 -16.17
N GLN A 241 -1.91 -0.03 -16.36
CA GLN A 241 -1.42 0.65 -17.56
C GLN A 241 -0.07 1.30 -17.26
N THR A 242 0.83 1.35 -18.24
CA THR A 242 2.14 1.98 -18.07
C THR A 242 2.29 3.14 -19.04
N LEU A 243 2.46 4.34 -18.51
CA LEU A 243 2.86 5.50 -19.29
C LEU A 243 4.38 5.50 -19.45
N LYS A 244 4.84 5.87 -20.63
CA LYS A 244 6.27 5.85 -20.99
C LYS A 244 6.76 7.25 -21.27
N VAL A 245 7.95 7.57 -20.79
CA VAL A 245 8.70 8.74 -21.24
C VAL A 245 9.67 8.30 -22.32
N LEU A 246 9.69 9.01 -23.44
CA LEU A 246 10.61 8.81 -24.54
C LEU A 246 11.60 9.97 -24.57
N CYS A 247 12.88 9.64 -24.79
CA CYS A 247 13.98 10.55 -25.04
C CYS A 247 14.56 10.20 -26.40
N ASP A 248 14.34 11.06 -27.39
CA ASP A 248 14.74 10.80 -28.78
C ASP A 248 14.35 9.37 -29.24
N GLU A 249 13.06 9.04 -29.12
CA GLU A 249 12.45 7.74 -29.48
C GLU A 249 12.82 6.54 -28.57
N LYS A 250 13.71 6.70 -27.58
CA LYS A 250 14.08 5.64 -26.62
C LYS A 250 13.36 5.81 -25.29
N GLU A 251 12.96 4.71 -24.66
CA GLU A 251 12.37 4.74 -23.33
C GLU A 251 13.34 5.36 -22.31
N ALA A 252 12.84 6.26 -21.47
CA ALA A 252 13.60 7.07 -20.51
C ALA A 252 12.95 7.12 -19.11
N GLY A 253 11.73 6.60 -18.97
CA GLY A 253 10.99 6.67 -17.71
C GLY A 253 9.61 6.02 -17.81
N PHE A 254 9.04 5.71 -16.65
CA PHE A 254 7.79 4.95 -16.55
C PHE A 254 6.95 5.41 -15.35
N LEU A 255 5.63 5.53 -15.56
CA LEU A 255 4.61 5.68 -14.53
C LEU A 255 3.58 4.56 -14.68
N LYS A 256 3.34 3.81 -13.60
CA LYS A 256 2.34 2.74 -13.57
C LYS A 256 1.04 3.27 -13.00
N LEU A 257 -0.05 3.14 -13.77
CA LEU A 257 -1.40 3.46 -13.32
C LEU A 257 -2.01 2.21 -12.68
N TYR A 258 -2.28 2.29 -11.39
CA TYR A 258 -2.93 1.26 -10.60
C TYR A 258 -4.44 1.21 -10.91
N SER A 259 -5.11 0.11 -10.55
CA SER A 259 -6.54 -0.03 -10.77
C SER A 259 -7.31 1.09 -10.08
N ASN A 260 -8.18 1.76 -10.82
CA ASN A 260 -8.98 2.88 -10.31
C ASN A 260 -10.40 2.48 -9.87
N LYS A 261 -10.70 1.17 -9.78
CA LYS A 261 -11.97 0.68 -9.25
C LYS A 261 -12.12 1.12 -7.80
N ILE A 262 -13.20 1.82 -7.49
CA ILE A 262 -13.49 2.26 -6.13
C ILE A 262 -13.96 1.05 -5.33
N LYS A 263 -13.49 0.90 -4.10
CA LYS A 263 -14.04 -0.03 -3.11
C LYS A 263 -14.72 0.75 -1.99
N LYS A 264 -15.68 0.14 -1.32
CA LYS A 264 -16.41 0.77 -0.21
C LYS A 264 -16.15 0.01 1.08
N LEU A 265 -15.89 0.75 2.15
CA LEU A 265 -15.79 0.23 3.51
C LEU A 265 -16.92 0.83 4.34
N ASN A 266 -17.80 -0.01 4.85
CA ASN A 266 -18.78 0.42 5.83
C ASN A 266 -18.12 0.48 7.21
N VAL A 267 -18.26 1.60 7.91
CA VAL A 267 -17.66 1.85 9.22
C VAL A 267 -18.75 2.25 10.19
N VAL A 268 -18.82 1.60 11.35
CA VAL A 268 -19.65 2.05 12.47
C VAL A 268 -18.72 2.59 13.56
N CYS A 269 -18.88 3.88 13.86
CA CYS A 269 -18.22 4.54 14.96
C CYS A 269 -19.17 4.53 16.17
N VAL A 270 -18.81 3.79 17.21
CA VAL A 270 -19.65 3.52 18.36
C VAL A 270 -19.19 4.38 19.54
N LYS A 271 -20.01 5.33 19.97
CA LYS A 271 -19.82 6.05 21.24
C LYS A 271 -20.19 5.12 22.38
N VAL A 272 -19.20 4.61 23.09
CA VAL A 272 -19.43 3.75 24.25
C VAL A 272 -19.77 4.63 25.44
N LYS A 273 -20.91 4.38 26.06
CA LYS A 273 -21.33 5.04 27.29
C LYS A 273 -21.13 4.09 28.47
N THR A 274 -20.30 4.54 29.39
CA THR A 274 -19.95 3.88 30.65
C THR A 274 -20.43 4.74 31.82
N ASN A 275 -20.14 4.30 33.05
CA ASN A 275 -20.43 5.10 34.24
C ASN A 275 -19.59 6.39 34.34
N ASN A 276 -18.49 6.49 33.60
CA ASN A 276 -17.60 7.66 33.62
C ASN A 276 -17.94 8.69 32.54
N GLY A 277 -18.76 8.32 31.55
CA GLY A 277 -19.20 9.22 30.49
C GLY A 277 -19.43 8.51 29.16
N ILE A 278 -19.48 9.30 28.10
CA ILE A 278 -19.65 8.83 26.73
C ILE A 278 -18.43 9.18 25.89
N GLY A 279 -17.93 8.22 25.11
CA GLY A 279 -16.80 8.46 24.22
C GLY A 279 -17.11 9.44 23.10
N ASP A 280 -16.06 10.09 22.60
CA ASP A 280 -16.13 11.07 21.52
C ASP A 280 -15.51 10.53 20.22
N ILE A 281 -16.23 10.70 19.10
CA ILE A 281 -15.79 10.18 17.80
C ILE A 281 -14.85 11.20 17.16
N LYS A 282 -13.70 10.70 16.67
CA LYS A 282 -12.72 11.53 15.96
C LYS A 282 -11.93 10.73 14.93
N GLY A 283 -11.00 11.36 14.19
CA GLY A 283 -10.10 10.69 13.24
C GLY A 283 -10.72 10.17 11.93
N LYS A 284 -11.99 10.49 11.66
CA LYS A 284 -12.69 10.08 10.43
C LYS A 284 -12.03 10.66 9.19
N THR A 285 -11.70 11.95 9.21
CA THR A 285 -11.09 12.66 8.07
C THR A 285 -9.73 12.08 7.71
N GLU A 286 -8.91 11.75 8.71
CA GLU A 286 -7.59 11.16 8.58
C GLU A 286 -7.68 9.77 7.96
N LEU A 287 -8.61 8.94 8.46
CA LEU A 287 -8.85 7.61 7.91
C LEU A 287 -9.33 7.68 6.46
N GLU A 288 -10.26 8.58 6.14
CA GLU A 288 -10.71 8.83 4.77
C GLU A 288 -9.55 9.24 3.86
N ASN A 289 -8.68 10.15 4.32
CA ASN A 289 -7.52 10.61 3.56
C ASN A 289 -6.53 9.48 3.27
N TYR A 290 -6.24 8.62 4.26
CA TYR A 290 -5.33 7.49 4.08
C TYR A 290 -5.91 6.43 3.14
N LEU A 291 -7.19 6.08 3.30
CA LEU A 291 -7.86 5.08 2.48
C LEU A 291 -8.07 5.53 1.03
N LYS A 292 -8.22 6.84 0.80
CA LYS A 292 -8.35 7.43 -0.54
C LYS A 292 -7.15 7.14 -1.44
N GLN A 293 -5.95 6.96 -0.87
CA GLN A 293 -4.75 6.59 -1.63
C GLN A 293 -4.87 5.21 -2.29
N SER A 294 -5.74 4.35 -1.75
CA SER A 294 -6.08 3.04 -2.30
C SER A 294 -7.49 3.00 -2.93
N LEU A 295 -8.12 4.17 -3.12
CA LEU A 295 -9.48 4.35 -3.63
C LEU A 295 -10.54 3.55 -2.87
N ILE A 296 -10.39 3.51 -1.54
CA ILE A 296 -11.42 3.01 -0.64
C ILE A 296 -12.21 4.20 -0.12
N LYS A 297 -13.53 4.22 -0.39
CA LYS A 297 -14.47 5.21 0.15
C LYS A 297 -15.11 4.66 1.41
N ILE A 298 -15.20 5.50 2.43
CA ILE A 298 -15.85 5.15 3.68
C ILE A 298 -17.32 5.54 3.62
N ASN A 299 -18.18 4.62 4.06
CA ASN A 299 -19.55 4.93 4.45
C ASN A 299 -19.64 4.79 5.96
N SER A 300 -19.60 5.91 6.68
CA SER A 300 -19.57 5.93 8.14
C SER A 300 -20.96 6.15 8.73
N MET A 301 -21.26 5.49 9.83
CA MET A 301 -22.39 5.80 10.68
C MET A 301 -21.98 5.86 12.15
N GLU A 302 -22.78 6.55 12.96
CA GLU A 302 -22.54 6.68 14.40
C GLU A 302 -23.63 5.97 15.17
N GLU A 303 -23.25 5.29 16.25
CA GLU A 303 -24.18 4.64 17.18
C GLU A 303 -23.77 4.90 18.62
N ILE A 304 -24.71 4.79 19.54
CA ILE A 304 -24.45 4.82 20.98
C ILE A 304 -24.61 3.40 21.53
N LEU A 305 -23.57 2.92 22.22
CA LEU A 305 -23.60 1.66 22.95
C LEU A 305 -23.60 1.99 24.45
N ASP A 306 -24.79 1.97 25.07
CA ASP A 306 -24.94 2.17 26.51
C ASP A 306 -24.74 0.84 27.25
N ILE A 307 -23.63 0.73 27.97
CA ILE A 307 -23.27 -0.45 28.75
C ILE A 307 -23.28 -0.15 30.26
N THR A 308 -24.01 0.88 30.69
CA THR A 308 -24.18 1.20 32.12
C THR A 308 -25.12 0.24 32.85
N LYS A 309 -25.96 -0.49 32.10
CA LYS A 309 -26.95 -1.42 32.63
C LYS A 309 -26.92 -2.76 31.88
N ASN A 310 -27.37 -3.79 32.57
CA ASN A 310 -27.68 -5.09 32.00
C ASN A 310 -29.08 -5.07 31.35
N ASP A 311 -29.42 -6.13 30.62
CA ASP A 311 -30.71 -6.26 29.92
C ASP A 311 -31.91 -6.27 30.90
N ASP A 312 -31.69 -6.70 32.14
CA ASP A 312 -32.68 -6.66 33.24
C ASP A 312 -32.79 -5.29 33.92
N GLY A 313 -32.03 -4.29 33.45
CA GLY A 313 -32.01 -2.93 33.97
C GLY A 313 -31.12 -2.73 35.21
N THR A 314 -30.48 -3.78 35.74
CA THR A 314 -29.53 -3.67 36.85
C THR A 314 -28.23 -2.98 36.42
N PRO A 315 -27.47 -2.34 37.34
CA PRO A 315 -26.18 -1.74 37.01
C PRO A 315 -25.20 -2.77 36.45
N ASN A 316 -24.58 -2.45 35.32
CA ASN A 316 -23.53 -3.29 34.75
C ASN A 316 -22.18 -2.93 35.40
N THR A 317 -21.49 -3.93 35.93
CA THR A 317 -20.20 -3.78 36.62
C THR A 317 -19.06 -4.52 35.90
N ASP A 318 -19.29 -5.05 34.70
CA ASP A 318 -18.32 -5.86 33.94
C ASP A 318 -17.03 -5.09 33.65
N LEU A 319 -17.11 -3.81 33.32
CA LEU A 319 -15.94 -2.95 33.11
C LEU A 319 -15.35 -2.38 34.41
N SER A 320 -15.99 -2.62 35.56
CA SER A 320 -15.50 -2.20 36.89
C SER A 320 -14.70 -3.29 37.59
N LEU A 321 -14.59 -4.49 37.00
CA LEU A 321 -13.75 -5.56 37.52
C LEU A 321 -12.31 -5.08 37.68
N SER A 322 -11.65 -5.42 38.79
CA SER A 322 -10.26 -5.01 39.06
C SER A 322 -9.24 -5.55 38.05
N THR A 323 -9.59 -6.62 37.34
CA THR A 323 -8.83 -7.16 36.20
C THR A 323 -8.86 -6.25 34.98
N ILE A 324 -9.86 -5.38 34.89
CA ILE A 324 -10.20 -4.55 33.72
C ILE A 324 -10.07 -3.07 34.02
N SER A 325 -10.27 -2.62 35.25
CA SER A 325 -10.21 -1.21 35.59
C SER A 325 -9.43 -0.98 36.87
N ASN A 326 -8.65 0.10 36.88
CA ASN A 326 -8.03 0.64 38.09
C ASN A 326 -8.77 1.88 38.62
N GLY A 327 -10.00 2.12 38.14
CA GLY A 327 -10.81 3.29 38.45
C GLY A 327 -10.58 4.52 37.57
N THR A 328 -9.46 4.57 36.82
CA THR A 328 -9.12 5.71 35.94
C THR A 328 -8.92 5.33 34.47
N GLY A 329 -8.58 4.08 34.20
CA GLY A 329 -8.44 3.55 32.85
C GLY A 329 -8.65 2.04 32.78
N PHE A 330 -8.76 1.56 31.54
CA PHE A 330 -9.00 0.16 31.25
C PHE A 330 -7.72 -0.62 30.94
N ASN A 331 -7.54 -1.75 31.62
CA ASN A 331 -6.62 -2.80 31.24
C ASN A 331 -7.17 -3.56 30.03
N VAL A 332 -6.73 -3.19 28.84
CA VAL A 332 -7.20 -3.81 27.58
C VAL A 332 -6.63 -5.21 27.34
N SER A 333 -5.63 -5.62 28.12
CA SER A 333 -5.15 -7.01 28.19
C SER A 333 -5.89 -7.87 29.22
N GLY A 334 -6.79 -7.26 30.00
CA GLY A 334 -7.59 -7.95 30.99
C GLY A 334 -8.72 -8.78 30.36
N ASN A 335 -9.37 -9.58 31.21
CA ASN A 335 -10.47 -10.45 30.83
C ASN A 335 -11.80 -10.00 31.46
N ILE A 336 -12.85 -9.96 30.65
CA ILE A 336 -14.24 -9.63 31.05
C ILE A 336 -15.06 -10.91 30.91
N ASN A 337 -15.33 -11.62 32.01
CA ASN A 337 -16.17 -12.83 32.02
C ASN A 337 -15.78 -13.87 30.95
N GLY A 338 -14.49 -14.15 30.82
CA GLY A 338 -13.92 -15.06 29.83
C GLY A 338 -13.60 -14.43 28.47
N LYS A 339 -13.91 -13.15 28.24
CA LYS A 339 -13.78 -12.48 26.93
C LYS A 339 -12.71 -11.41 26.91
N SER A 340 -12.16 -11.14 25.72
CA SER A 340 -11.41 -9.92 25.47
C SER A 340 -12.35 -8.70 25.49
N LEU A 341 -11.79 -7.49 25.62
CA LEU A 341 -12.58 -6.25 25.53
C LEU A 341 -13.39 -6.19 24.22
N TYR A 342 -12.81 -6.61 23.10
CA TYR A 342 -13.45 -6.52 21.79
C TYR A 342 -14.59 -7.51 21.62
N ASP A 343 -14.40 -8.75 22.09
CA ASP A 343 -15.47 -9.76 22.02
C ASP A 343 -16.64 -9.35 22.93
N TYR A 344 -16.35 -8.78 24.10
CA TYR A 344 -17.37 -8.21 24.97
C TYR A 344 -18.14 -7.07 24.29
N LEU A 345 -17.45 -6.12 23.65
CA LEU A 345 -18.10 -5.00 22.97
C LEU A 345 -18.91 -5.43 21.74
N ASP A 346 -18.37 -6.34 20.93
CA ASP A 346 -19.09 -6.90 19.78
C ASP A 346 -20.36 -7.64 20.22
N GLU A 347 -20.31 -8.37 21.34
CA GLU A 347 -21.48 -9.03 21.91
C GLU A 347 -22.53 -8.03 22.40
N LYS A 348 -22.11 -6.99 23.15
CA LYS A 348 -23.03 -5.93 23.61
C LYS A 348 -23.64 -5.15 22.44
N LEU A 349 -22.84 -4.82 21.42
CA LEU A 349 -23.33 -4.17 20.21
C LEU A 349 -24.35 -5.06 19.48
N LYS A 350 -24.08 -6.36 19.37
CA LYS A 350 -24.98 -7.33 18.73
C LYS A 350 -26.28 -7.52 19.51
N GLN A 351 -26.26 -7.47 20.84
CA GLN A 351 -27.47 -7.54 21.67
C GLN A 351 -28.41 -6.36 21.39
N ILE A 352 -27.88 -5.15 21.27
CA ILE A 352 -28.68 -3.94 21.00
C ILE A 352 -29.11 -3.86 19.54
N PHE A 353 -28.22 -4.20 18.61
CA PHE A 353 -28.42 -4.09 17.17
C PHE A 353 -28.46 -5.45 16.49
N SER A 354 -29.27 -6.37 17.03
CA SER A 354 -29.44 -7.72 16.49
C SER A 354 -30.21 -7.69 15.18
N ASN A 355 -29.83 -8.53 14.22
CA ASN A 355 -30.74 -8.88 13.13
C ASN A 355 -31.80 -9.84 13.65
N LEU A 356 -33.01 -9.72 13.12
CA LEU A 356 -34.15 -10.54 13.50
C LEU A 356 -34.44 -11.57 12.41
N GLY A 357 -34.70 -12.81 12.83
CA GLY A 357 -35.20 -13.86 11.96
C GLY A 357 -36.66 -13.64 11.57
N ALA A 358 -37.20 -14.56 10.76
CA ALA A 358 -38.59 -14.51 10.31
C ALA A 358 -39.61 -14.59 11.47
N ASP A 359 -39.21 -15.09 12.64
CA ASP A 359 -40.02 -15.17 13.86
C ASP A 359 -39.91 -13.91 14.75
N GLY A 360 -39.19 -12.88 14.28
CA GLY A 360 -38.98 -11.63 15.02
C GLY A 360 -37.97 -11.73 16.17
N LYS A 361 -37.25 -12.85 16.32
CA LYS A 361 -36.23 -13.03 17.36
C LYS A 361 -34.81 -12.83 16.81
N PRO A 362 -33.83 -12.49 17.67
CA PRO A 362 -32.43 -12.40 17.25
C PRO A 362 -31.95 -13.68 16.55
N ASP A 363 -31.44 -13.55 15.33
CA ASP A 363 -30.96 -14.69 14.53
C ASP A 363 -29.51 -15.12 14.84
N GLY A 364 -28.89 -14.47 15.84
CA GLY A 364 -27.49 -14.67 16.23
C GLY A 364 -26.49 -13.78 15.47
N THR A 365 -26.95 -12.98 14.52
CA THR A 365 -26.13 -12.01 13.78
C THR A 365 -26.44 -10.57 14.18
N GLY A 366 -25.45 -9.70 14.06
CA GLY A 366 -25.57 -8.27 14.33
C GLY A 366 -25.63 -7.46 13.05
N LYS A 367 -26.35 -6.34 13.08
CA LYS A 367 -26.42 -5.36 11.97
C LYS A 367 -25.03 -4.94 11.48
N TYR A 368 -24.06 -4.89 12.38
CA TYR A 368 -22.70 -4.41 12.13
C TYR A 368 -21.62 -5.50 12.01
N ASP A 369 -22.01 -6.78 11.88
CA ASP A 369 -21.03 -7.88 11.77
C ASP A 369 -20.14 -7.78 10.52
N LYS A 370 -20.59 -7.04 9.49
CA LYS A 370 -19.83 -6.77 8.24
C LYS A 370 -19.28 -5.35 8.14
N TYR A 371 -19.16 -4.65 9.26
CA TYR A 371 -18.64 -3.28 9.34
C TYR A 371 -17.27 -3.29 10.03
N LEU A 372 -16.41 -2.34 9.65
CA LEU A 372 -15.34 -1.94 10.54
C LEU A 372 -15.98 -1.28 11.78
N ARG A 373 -15.73 -1.82 12.96
CA ARG A 373 -16.29 -1.35 14.23
C ARG A 373 -15.24 -0.59 15.02
N LEU A 374 -15.44 0.70 15.24
CA LEU A 374 -14.55 1.54 16.02
C LEU A 374 -15.28 1.98 17.29
N TYR A 375 -14.82 1.53 18.44
CA TYR A 375 -15.40 1.83 19.75
C TYR A 375 -14.66 2.99 20.39
N PHE A 376 -15.38 4.02 20.85
CA PHE A 376 -14.80 5.22 21.46
C PHE A 376 -15.19 5.31 22.93
N PHE A 377 -14.19 5.46 23.79
CA PHE A 377 -14.33 5.56 25.25
C PHE A 377 -13.87 6.94 25.76
N THR A 378 -14.39 7.33 26.92
CA THR A 378 -13.94 8.54 27.63
C THR A 378 -12.80 8.25 28.61
N GLU A 379 -12.61 6.98 28.97
CA GLU A 379 -11.54 6.51 29.84
C GLU A 379 -10.21 6.45 29.11
N THR A 380 -9.12 6.49 29.89
CA THR A 380 -7.78 6.12 29.41
C THR A 380 -7.64 4.60 29.33
N ALA A 381 -6.58 4.10 28.69
CA ALA A 381 -6.29 2.67 28.65
C ALA A 381 -4.82 2.35 28.87
N TYR A 382 -4.57 1.12 29.29
CA TYR A 382 -3.23 0.57 29.46
C TYR A 382 -3.19 -0.93 29.14
N LEU A 383 -2.01 -1.41 28.78
CA LEU A 383 -1.66 -2.81 28.63
C LEU A 383 -0.77 -3.24 29.80
N VAL A 384 -0.99 -4.45 30.30
CA VAL A 384 -0.12 -5.08 31.29
C VAL A 384 0.62 -6.24 30.63
N SER A 385 1.95 -6.18 30.65
CA SER A 385 2.82 -7.26 30.17
C SER A 385 3.84 -7.59 31.26
N GLY A 386 3.58 -8.68 32.00
CA GLY A 386 4.33 -9.00 33.21
C GLY A 386 4.17 -7.89 34.26
N SER A 387 5.27 -7.29 34.70
CA SER A 387 5.27 -6.18 35.67
C SER A 387 5.21 -4.79 35.01
N ILE A 388 5.12 -4.72 33.68
CA ILE A 388 5.14 -3.45 32.94
C ILE A 388 3.72 -3.04 32.59
N THR A 389 3.35 -1.81 32.96
CA THR A 389 2.12 -1.15 32.53
C THR A 389 2.45 -0.08 31.48
N LEU A 390 1.84 -0.18 30.31
CA LEU A 390 2.03 0.75 29.20
C LEU A 390 0.72 1.45 28.86
N GLY A 391 0.68 2.78 28.90
CA GLY A 391 -0.47 3.54 28.45
C GLY A 391 -0.68 3.38 26.94
N VAL A 392 -1.93 3.26 26.51
CA VAL A 392 -2.31 3.16 25.10
C VAL A 392 -3.45 4.12 24.79
N GLY A 393 -3.34 4.83 23.66
CA GLY A 393 -4.40 5.71 23.18
C GLY A 393 -5.50 4.96 22.43
N GLY A 394 -5.16 3.84 21.80
CA GLY A 394 -6.09 3.00 21.07
C GLY A 394 -5.44 1.69 20.66
N ILE A 395 -6.26 0.75 20.21
CA ILE A 395 -5.80 -0.55 19.71
C ILE A 395 -6.75 -1.03 18.62
N GLY A 396 -6.23 -1.23 17.41
CA GLY A 396 -6.87 -2.01 16.33
C GLY A 396 -6.36 -3.45 16.31
N THR A 397 -7.08 -4.38 16.95
CA THR A 397 -6.61 -5.77 17.07
C THR A 397 -7.75 -6.81 17.04
N PRO A 398 -7.50 -8.05 16.58
CA PRO A 398 -6.30 -8.49 15.85
C PRO A 398 -6.13 -7.71 14.54
N ILE A 399 -4.92 -7.69 13.98
CA ILE A 399 -4.67 -7.04 12.68
C ILE A 399 -5.58 -7.69 11.63
N GLY A 400 -6.38 -6.88 10.94
CA GLY A 400 -7.41 -7.39 10.02
C GLY A 400 -8.65 -7.98 10.71
N GLY A 401 -8.84 -7.74 12.00
CA GLY A 401 -10.00 -8.21 12.76
C GLY A 401 -11.28 -7.39 12.54
N GLY A 402 -11.20 -6.27 11.82
CA GLY A 402 -12.35 -5.39 11.55
C GLY A 402 -12.90 -4.68 12.78
N ARG A 403 -12.08 -4.52 13.83
CA ARG A 403 -12.47 -3.84 15.07
C ARG A 403 -11.31 -3.12 15.74
N GLY A 404 -11.61 -2.01 16.40
CA GLY A 404 -10.66 -1.24 17.19
C GLY A 404 -11.34 -0.47 18.34
N ALA A 405 -10.58 -0.20 19.39
CA ALA A 405 -11.03 0.60 20.53
C ALA A 405 -10.12 1.83 20.70
N MET A 406 -10.74 2.99 20.90
CA MET A 406 -10.10 4.30 21.01
C MET A 406 -10.42 4.87 22.39
N PHE A 407 -9.40 5.40 23.06
CA PHE A 407 -9.46 5.87 24.43
C PHE A 407 -9.10 7.35 24.52
N SER A 408 -9.33 7.94 25.69
CA SER A 408 -9.03 9.34 25.93
C SER A 408 -7.55 9.66 25.75
N GLY A 409 -7.27 10.84 25.19
CA GLY A 409 -5.92 11.29 24.84
C GLY A 409 -5.42 10.88 23.45
N ILE A 410 -6.14 10.02 22.72
CA ILE A 410 -5.76 9.66 21.33
C ILE A 410 -5.93 10.84 20.36
N THR A 411 -5.02 10.98 19.40
CA THR A 411 -5.14 11.98 18.32
C THR A 411 -5.94 11.44 17.13
N ASP A 412 -6.42 12.33 16.27
CA ASP A 412 -7.15 11.95 15.05
C ASP A 412 -6.33 11.04 14.12
N ALA A 413 -5.04 11.35 13.98
CA ALA A 413 -4.12 10.55 13.18
C ALA A 413 -3.84 9.16 13.80
N ASP A 414 -3.86 9.06 15.13
CA ASP A 414 -3.70 7.77 15.82
C ASP A 414 -4.98 6.93 15.73
N VAL A 415 -6.16 7.54 15.78
CA VAL A 415 -7.41 6.82 15.49
C VAL A 415 -7.36 6.21 14.08
N ALA A 416 -6.93 6.99 13.09
CA ALA A 416 -6.74 6.47 11.75
C ALA A 416 -5.69 5.35 11.71
N HIS A 417 -4.56 5.48 12.42
CA HIS A 417 -3.53 4.44 12.53
C HIS A 417 -4.09 3.12 13.09
N GLU A 418 -4.83 3.18 14.19
CA GLU A 418 -5.46 2.00 14.80
C GLU A 418 -6.54 1.40 13.90
N ALA A 419 -7.32 2.22 13.21
CA ALA A 419 -8.27 1.75 12.21
C ALA A 419 -7.55 1.03 11.05
N MET A 420 -6.36 1.49 10.63
CA MET A 420 -5.54 0.82 9.61
C MET A 420 -5.04 -0.55 10.08
N HIS A 421 -4.72 -0.72 11.37
CA HIS A 421 -4.46 -2.04 11.95
C HIS A 421 -5.67 -2.96 11.85
N ALA A 422 -6.86 -2.47 12.20
CA ALA A 422 -8.09 -3.23 12.15
C ALA A 422 -8.43 -3.72 10.72
N ILE A 423 -7.91 -3.08 9.68
CA ILE A 423 -8.15 -3.40 8.25
C ILE A 423 -6.91 -3.90 7.50
N ALA A 424 -6.03 -4.62 8.21
CA ALA A 424 -4.98 -5.49 7.68
C ALA A 424 -3.57 -4.89 7.48
N LEU A 425 -3.24 -3.76 8.11
CA LEU A 425 -1.85 -3.27 8.12
C LEU A 425 -1.16 -3.52 9.47
N GLY A 426 0.12 -3.89 9.44
CA GLY A 426 0.98 -3.88 10.62
C GLY A 426 1.88 -2.65 10.64
N HIS A 427 2.63 -2.47 11.72
CA HIS A 427 3.62 -1.40 11.84
C HIS A 427 4.68 -1.49 10.73
N ALA A 428 5.21 -0.34 10.32
CA ALA A 428 6.29 -0.25 9.34
C ALA A 428 7.68 -0.54 9.94
N PHE A 429 7.79 -0.78 11.23
CA PHE A 429 9.03 -1.02 11.97
C PHE A 429 8.84 -2.19 12.93
N GLY A 430 9.95 -2.80 13.36
CA GLY A 430 9.89 -3.92 14.30
C GLY A 430 11.13 -4.79 14.26
N THR A 431 10.96 -6.00 14.77
CA THR A 431 12.00 -7.04 14.83
C THR A 431 11.80 -8.07 13.71
N ASN A 432 12.75 -8.99 13.55
CA ASN A 432 12.65 -10.05 12.55
C ASN A 432 11.37 -10.91 12.68
N SER A 433 10.86 -11.12 13.90
CA SER A 433 9.62 -11.90 14.11
C SER A 433 8.35 -11.17 13.65
N ASN A 434 8.44 -9.87 13.37
CA ASN A 434 7.31 -9.10 12.84
C ASN A 434 7.19 -9.22 11.31
N ILE A 435 8.19 -9.77 10.62
CA ILE A 435 8.15 -9.96 9.16
C ILE A 435 7.22 -11.12 8.84
N ASN A 436 6.16 -10.84 8.11
CA ASN A 436 5.18 -11.83 7.69
C ASN A 436 4.41 -11.34 6.45
N THR A 437 3.35 -12.04 6.07
CA THR A 437 2.53 -11.66 4.91
C THR A 437 1.79 -10.33 5.11
N VAL A 438 1.56 -9.87 6.33
CA VAL A 438 0.92 -8.56 6.63
C VAL A 438 1.95 -7.44 6.60
N THR A 439 3.12 -7.67 7.20
CA THR A 439 4.25 -6.73 7.26
C THR A 439 5.47 -7.35 6.58
N PRO A 440 5.54 -7.34 5.23
CA PRO A 440 6.63 -7.98 4.49
C PRO A 440 7.95 -7.19 4.55
N TYR A 441 7.88 -5.90 4.86
CA TYR A 441 9.02 -4.98 4.86
C TYR A 441 9.02 -4.14 6.13
N LEU A 442 10.21 -3.93 6.69
CA LEU A 442 10.44 -3.15 7.89
C LEU A 442 11.47 -2.05 7.64
N PHE A 443 11.27 -0.94 8.34
CA PHE A 443 12.02 0.30 8.19
C PHE A 443 12.54 0.80 9.54
N GLU A 444 13.55 1.66 9.50
CA GLU A 444 14.06 2.40 10.66
C GLU A 444 12.92 3.22 11.27
N TYR A 445 12.73 3.06 12.58
CA TYR A 445 11.64 3.66 13.34
C TYR A 445 11.65 5.19 13.23
N LYS A 446 10.48 5.77 12.94
CA LYS A 446 10.25 7.21 12.76
C LYS A 446 10.97 7.83 11.56
N LYS A 447 11.35 7.05 10.54
CA LYS A 447 12.09 7.55 9.37
C LYS A 447 11.29 7.51 8.08
N THR A 448 10.05 7.06 8.12
CA THR A 448 9.16 7.07 6.95
C THR A 448 7.95 7.96 7.20
N GLU A 449 7.40 8.52 6.14
CA GLU A 449 6.12 9.23 6.15
C GLU A 449 4.91 8.27 6.08
N ASN A 450 5.15 6.97 6.26
CA ASN A 450 4.10 5.97 6.22
C ASN A 450 3.15 6.12 7.41
N VAL A 451 1.85 5.93 7.16
CA VAL A 451 0.82 6.01 8.21
C VAL A 451 1.04 4.98 9.33
N MET A 452 1.71 3.86 9.04
CA MET A 452 2.04 2.80 9.99
C MET A 452 3.38 2.97 10.72
N ASP A 453 4.05 4.11 10.55
CA ASP A 453 5.25 4.52 11.32
C ASP A 453 4.85 5.48 12.45
N TYR A 454 5.76 5.82 13.37
CA TYR A 454 5.54 6.81 14.44
C TYR A 454 6.33 8.11 14.22
N ALA A 455 6.46 8.56 12.97
CA ALA A 455 7.20 9.78 12.62
C ALA A 455 6.76 11.05 13.39
N HIS A 456 5.49 11.11 13.80
CA HIS A 456 4.92 12.18 14.61
C HIS A 456 5.62 12.37 15.96
N LEU A 457 6.19 11.30 16.54
CA LEU A 457 6.97 11.37 17.77
C LEU A 457 8.33 12.05 17.58
N ASP A 458 8.75 12.30 16.34
CA ASP A 458 9.91 13.13 15.98
C ASP A 458 9.45 14.46 15.33
N GLY A 459 8.18 14.85 15.47
CA GLY A 459 7.62 16.08 14.93
C GLY A 459 7.42 16.08 13.40
N ASN A 460 7.32 14.90 12.77
CA ASN A 460 7.11 14.77 11.33
C ASN A 460 5.74 14.16 10.99
N ASP A 461 5.15 14.64 9.90
CA ASP A 461 3.83 14.14 9.46
C ASP A 461 3.90 12.71 8.90
N LYS A 462 2.86 11.92 9.21
CA LYS A 462 2.57 10.64 8.56
C LYS A 462 1.43 10.86 7.57
N TYR A 463 1.65 10.53 6.30
CA TYR A 463 0.68 10.88 5.27
C TYR A 463 0.64 9.97 4.05
N SER A 464 1.50 8.95 3.94
CA SER A 464 1.49 8.06 2.78
C SER A 464 1.22 6.59 3.12
N THR A 465 0.72 5.86 2.13
CA THR A 465 0.70 4.40 2.11
C THR A 465 1.42 3.90 0.87
N TRP A 466 2.02 2.71 0.94
CA TRP A 466 2.72 2.09 -0.19
C TRP A 466 1.78 1.27 -1.06
N LYS A 467 2.16 1.03 -2.32
CA LYS A 467 1.36 0.22 -3.26
C LYS A 467 1.05 -1.16 -2.71
N TRP A 468 2.02 -1.83 -2.07
CA TRP A 468 1.80 -3.14 -1.46
C TRP A 468 0.81 -3.09 -0.28
N GLN A 469 0.69 -1.95 0.41
CA GLN A 469 -0.36 -1.74 1.41
C GLN A 469 -1.71 -1.52 0.74
N TRP A 470 -1.77 -0.82 -0.40
CA TRP A 470 -3.01 -0.69 -1.19
C TRP A 470 -3.55 -2.06 -1.61
N ASP A 471 -2.68 -2.98 -2.04
CA ASP A 471 -3.07 -4.35 -2.37
C ASP A 471 -3.71 -5.08 -1.18
N LYS A 472 -3.14 -4.93 0.03
CA LYS A 472 -3.68 -5.54 1.25
C LYS A 472 -5.01 -4.94 1.65
N LEU A 473 -5.06 -3.61 1.75
CA LEU A 473 -6.27 -2.87 2.09
C LEU A 473 -7.40 -3.24 1.14
N ARG A 474 -7.15 -3.24 -0.16
CA ARG A 474 -8.16 -3.56 -1.17
C ARG A 474 -8.60 -5.02 -1.15
N ASN A 475 -7.84 -5.93 -0.55
CA ASN A 475 -8.24 -7.33 -0.38
C ASN A 475 -8.83 -7.63 1.00
N PHE A 476 -9.09 -6.61 1.81
CA PHE A 476 -9.73 -6.78 3.10
C PHE A 476 -11.17 -7.28 2.94
N ASN A 477 -11.57 -8.23 3.79
CA ASN A 477 -12.80 -9.02 3.64
C ASN A 477 -14.11 -8.24 3.88
N LEU A 478 -14.05 -7.05 4.52
CA LEU A 478 -15.22 -6.19 4.72
C LEU A 478 -15.47 -5.20 3.59
N LEU A 479 -14.62 -5.18 2.55
CA LEU A 479 -14.82 -4.31 1.41
C LEU A 479 -15.90 -4.83 0.48
N THR A 480 -16.73 -3.92 -0.01
CA THR A 480 -17.68 -4.16 -1.10
C THR A 480 -17.26 -3.40 -2.35
N GLU A 481 -17.71 -3.86 -3.51
CA GLU A 481 -17.48 -3.18 -4.79
C GLU A 481 -18.42 -2.00 -5.02
#